data_AF-F4Q0Q3-F1
#
_entry.id   AF-F4Q0Q3-F1
#
_cell.length_a   1.000
_cell.length_b   1.000
_cell.length_c   1.000
_cell.angle_alpha   90.00
_cell.angle_beta   90.00
_cell.angle_gamma   90.00
#
_symmetry.space_group_name_H-M   'P 1'
#
loop_
_entity.id
_entity.type
_entity.pdbx_description
1 polymer ?
#
loop_
_entity_poly.entity_id
_entity_poly.type
_entity_poly.pdbx_seq_one_letter_code
_entity_poly.pdbx_strand_id
1 'polypeptide(L)'
;MKQIIILAIIVLLGMVACIQAELTDVKKIEHARKLLRDGDLQEVHVMGRIRKTQKEYNPHYSFHLDPDTITFFDMAIEVCDATLQYTEEYLDEACGPFLPGCFFCPWTSVLTREVKP
;
A
#
# COMPACT_ATOMS: atom_id res chain seq x y z
N MET A 1 13.86 -9.07 9.63
CA MET A 1 12.83 -10.11 9.45
C MET A 1 11.83 -9.55 8.45
N LYS A 2 11.42 -10.32 7.44
CA LYS A 2 10.48 -9.87 6.42
C LYS A 2 9.07 -10.29 6.84
N GLN A 3 8.11 -9.38 6.75
CA GLN A 3 6.73 -9.62 7.15
C GLN A 3 5.78 -9.08 6.09
N ILE A 4 4.69 -9.79 5.79
CA ILE A 4 3.71 -9.33 4.80
C ILE A 4 2.49 -8.79 5.54
N ILE A 5 2.05 -7.60 5.15
CA ILE A 5 0.87 -6.92 5.67
C ILE A 5 -0.16 -6.80 4.55
N ILE A 6 -1.43 -7.01 4.87
CA ILE A 6 -2.54 -6.81 3.94
C ILE A 6 -3.13 -5.42 4.16
N LEU A 7 -3.08 -4.64 3.09
CA LEU A 7 -3.67 -3.33 2.97
C LEU A 7 -4.98 -3.47 2.19
N ALA A 8 -6.09 -3.07 2.79
CA ALA A 8 -7.36 -2.95 2.09
C ALA A 8 -7.59 -1.50 1.72
N ILE A 9 -8.03 -1.25 0.50
CA ILE A 9 -8.45 0.05 -0.01
C ILE A 9 -9.95 -0.01 -0.21
N ILE A 10 -10.65 0.88 0.47
CA ILE A 10 -12.11 0.95 0.42
C ILE A 10 -12.49 1.88 -0.71
N VAL A 11 -13.13 1.35 -1.76
CA VAL A 11 -13.69 2.17 -2.83
C VAL A 11 -15.16 2.44 -2.48
N LEU A 12 -15.55 3.71 -2.45
CA LEU A 12 -16.95 4.12 -2.38
C LEU A 12 -17.69 3.36 -3.49
N LEU A 13 -18.75 2.60 -3.17
CA LEU A 13 -19.49 1.61 -3.99
C LEU A 13 -19.31 0.12 -3.59
N GLY A 14 -18.59 -0.18 -2.50
CA GLY A 14 -18.69 -1.48 -1.81
C GLY A 14 -17.76 -2.59 -2.31
N MET A 15 -16.87 -2.29 -3.25
CA MET A 15 -15.76 -3.18 -3.59
C MET A 15 -14.55 -2.86 -2.71
N VAL A 16 -14.01 -3.88 -2.04
CA VAL A 16 -12.77 -3.80 -1.27
C VAL A 16 -11.64 -4.37 -2.13
N ALA A 17 -10.66 -3.54 -2.48
CA ALA A 17 -9.46 -3.96 -3.19
C ALA A 17 -8.32 -4.13 -2.19
N CYS A 18 -7.67 -5.29 -2.14
CA CYS A 18 -6.59 -5.55 -1.18
C CYS A 18 -5.26 -5.77 -1.87
N ILE A 19 -4.23 -5.03 -1.47
CA ILE A 19 -2.84 -5.27 -1.87
C ILE A 19 -2.04 -5.83 -0.69
N GLN A 20 -1.17 -6.79 -0.97
CA GLN A 20 -0.22 -7.33 0.00
C GLN A 20 1.12 -6.58 -0.12
N ALA A 21 1.60 -6.04 0.99
CA ALA A 21 2.84 -5.26 1.06
C ALA A 21 3.83 -5.91 2.02
N GLU A 22 5.09 -6.03 1.60
CA GLU A 22 6.16 -6.54 2.45
C GLU A 22 6.80 -5.40 3.25
N LEU A 23 6.89 -5.55 4.57
CA LEU A 23 7.64 -4.69 5.46
C LEU A 23 8.94 -5.37 5.89
N THR A 24 10.03 -4.61 5.83
CA THR A 24 11.39 -5.05 6.18
C THR A 24 11.95 -4.32 7.41
N ASP A 25 11.48 -3.10 7.67
CA ASP A 25 11.89 -2.25 8.79
C ASP A 25 11.16 -2.64 10.09
N VAL A 26 11.91 -2.88 11.15
CA VAL A 26 11.38 -3.32 12.44
C VAL A 26 10.45 -2.29 13.06
N LYS A 27 10.73 -0.99 12.96
CA LYS A 27 9.87 0.07 13.52
C LYS A 27 8.54 0.13 12.76
N LYS A 28 8.59 0.01 11.42
CA LYS A 28 7.38 -0.03 10.58
C LYS A 28 6.53 -1.27 10.87
N ILE A 29 7.15 -2.42 11.10
CA ILE A 29 6.45 -3.65 11.50
C ILE A 29 5.76 -3.46 12.86
N GLU A 30 6.46 -2.91 13.85
CA GLU A 30 5.86 -2.68 15.17
C GLU A 30 4.73 -1.63 15.12
N HIS A 31 4.87 -0.58 14.29
CA HIS A 31 3.79 0.37 14.04
C HIS A 31 2.57 -0.30 13.40
N ALA A 32 2.77 -1.09 12.34
CA ALA A 32 1.70 -1.86 11.70
C ALA A 32 0.96 -2.77 12.68
N ARG A 33 1.70 -3.48 13.54
CA ARG A 33 1.13 -4.32 14.60
C ARG A 33 0.36 -3.52 15.61
N LYS A 34 0.86 -2.34 15.98
CA LYS A 34 0.16 -1.43 16.89
C LYS A 34 -1.17 -0.97 16.29
N LEU A 35 -1.18 -0.57 15.01
CA LEU A 35 -2.40 -0.22 14.27
C LEU A 35 -3.41 -1.37 14.26
N LEU A 36 -2.96 -2.61 14.00
CA LEU A 36 -3.82 -3.79 13.95
C LEU A 36 -4.41 -4.18 15.31
N ARG A 37 -3.70 -3.93 16.42
CA ARG A 37 -4.16 -4.29 17.77
C ARG A 37 -5.00 -3.21 18.42
N ASP A 38 -4.50 -1.98 18.41
CA ASP A 38 -5.00 -0.92 19.27
C ASP A 38 -6.14 -0.14 18.55
N GLY A 39 -6.17 -0.19 17.21
CA GLY A 39 -7.11 0.59 16.38
C GLY A 39 -6.84 2.09 16.44
N ASP A 40 -7.27 2.81 15.39
CA ASP A 40 -7.43 4.28 15.33
C ASP A 40 -6.28 5.10 15.98
N LEU A 41 -5.06 4.91 15.47
CA LEU A 41 -3.87 5.71 15.81
C LEU A 41 -3.53 6.63 14.63
N GLN A 42 -2.78 7.71 14.88
CA GLN A 42 -2.17 8.48 13.79
C GLN A 42 -1.32 7.58 12.88
N GLU A 43 -1.20 8.00 11.62
CA GLU A 43 -0.51 7.34 10.52
C GLU A 43 -1.16 6.00 10.15
N VAL A 44 -2.44 6.03 9.77
CA VAL A 44 -3.22 4.82 9.41
C VAL A 44 -3.02 4.35 7.96
N HIS A 45 -2.78 5.28 7.05
CA HIS A 45 -2.72 4.99 5.61
C HIS A 45 -1.30 4.59 5.22
N VAL A 46 -1.16 3.81 4.16
CA VAL A 46 0.15 3.36 3.67
C VAL A 46 0.45 3.99 2.33
N MET A 47 1.65 4.55 2.21
CA MET A 47 2.19 5.05 0.95
C MET A 47 3.56 4.47 0.68
N GLY A 48 4.01 4.57 -0.57
CA GLY A 48 5.32 4.13 -0.99
C GLY A 48 5.53 4.34 -2.49
N ARG A 49 6.63 3.82 -3.02
CA ARG A 49 6.85 3.75 -4.46
C ARG A 49 6.40 2.39 -4.98
N ILE A 50 5.73 2.37 -6.12
CA ILE A 50 5.42 1.10 -6.78
C ILE A 50 6.63 0.58 -7.57
N ARG A 51 6.71 -0.75 -7.72
CA ARG A 51 7.58 -1.44 -8.68
C ARG A 51 6.69 -2.24 -9.62
N LYS A 52 6.86 -2.06 -10.94
CA LYS A 52 6.10 -2.74 -12.00
C LYS A 52 6.51 -4.20 -12.19
N THR A 53 6.43 -4.96 -11.11
CA THR A 53 6.71 -6.40 -11.07
C THR A 53 5.76 -7.04 -10.07
N GLN A 54 5.17 -8.15 -10.45
CA GLN A 54 4.36 -8.97 -9.55
C GLN A 54 5.24 -9.67 -8.51
N LYS A 55 4.68 -9.91 -7.33
CA LYS A 55 5.29 -10.73 -6.27
C LYS A 55 4.38 -11.89 -5.94
N GLU A 56 4.96 -13.03 -5.57
CA GLU A 56 4.19 -14.22 -5.17
C GLU A 56 3.23 -13.92 -4.01
N TYR A 57 3.66 -13.07 -3.07
CA TYR A 57 2.81 -12.64 -1.96
C TYR A 57 1.72 -11.66 -2.36
N ASN A 58 1.72 -11.11 -3.58
CA ASN A 58 0.74 -10.14 -4.09
C ASN A 58 0.28 -10.54 -5.50
N PRO A 59 -0.41 -11.68 -5.66
CA PRO A 59 -0.67 -12.30 -6.96
C PRO A 59 -1.75 -11.61 -7.80
N HIS A 60 -2.50 -10.67 -7.21
CA HIS A 60 -3.62 -10.02 -7.88
C HIS A 60 -3.24 -8.78 -8.69
N TYR A 61 -2.02 -8.27 -8.51
CA TYR A 61 -1.55 -7.06 -9.19
C TYR A 61 -0.20 -7.32 -9.84
N SER A 62 0.04 -6.64 -10.96
CA SER A 62 1.30 -6.69 -11.72
C SER A 62 2.37 -5.76 -11.13
N PHE A 63 2.07 -5.14 -9.99
CA PHE A 63 2.98 -4.28 -9.24
C PHE A 63 2.96 -4.60 -7.74
N HIS A 64 3.94 -4.09 -7.01
CA HIS A 64 3.98 -4.12 -5.55
C HIS A 64 4.55 -2.81 -5.01
N LEU A 65 4.30 -2.52 -3.73
CA LEU A 65 5.00 -1.43 -3.04
C LEU A 65 6.44 -1.84 -2.74
N ASP A 66 7.39 -0.97 -3.06
CA ASP A 66 8.80 -1.12 -2.71
C ASP A 66 8.96 -1.09 -1.19
N PRO A 67 9.37 -2.22 -0.56
CA PRO A 67 9.46 -2.34 0.89
C PRO A 67 10.29 -1.25 1.56
N ASP A 68 11.33 -0.76 0.89
CA ASP A 68 12.26 0.21 1.46
C ASP A 68 11.67 1.63 1.50
N THR A 69 10.61 1.86 0.71
CA THR A 69 9.96 3.17 0.58
C THR A 69 8.64 3.28 1.33
N ILE A 70 8.11 2.16 1.84
CA ILE A 70 6.82 2.15 2.53
C ILE A 70 6.89 3.05 3.76
N THR A 71 5.88 3.89 3.95
CA THR A 71 5.70 4.67 5.17
C THR A 71 4.21 4.82 5.45
N PHE A 72 3.90 5.20 6.69
CA PHE A 72 2.54 5.47 7.13
C PHE A 72 2.27 6.98 7.12
N PHE A 73 1.02 7.39 6.91
CA PHE A 73 0.64 8.79 6.84
C PHE A 73 -0.82 9.03 7.28
N ASP A 74 -1.11 10.25 7.73
CA ASP A 74 -2.48 10.75 7.98
C ASP A 74 -2.99 11.63 6.85
N MET A 75 -2.10 12.42 6.24
CA MET A 75 -2.40 13.27 5.08
C MET A 75 -1.23 13.26 4.10
N ALA A 76 -1.53 13.30 2.81
CA ALA A 76 -0.56 13.44 1.72
C ALA A 76 -0.93 14.62 0.82
N ILE A 77 -0.01 15.06 -0.05
CA ILE A 77 -0.28 16.12 -1.04
C ILE A 77 -0.70 15.47 -2.37
N GLU A 78 -1.77 16.00 -2.96
CA GLU A 78 -2.58 15.38 -4.02
C GLU A 78 -1.88 15.25 -5.38
N VAL A 79 -1.26 14.09 -5.65
CA VAL A 79 -1.08 13.49 -7.00
C VAL A 79 -0.96 11.94 -6.92
N CYS A 80 -0.75 11.36 -5.75
CA CYS A 80 -0.48 9.93 -5.59
C CYS A 80 -1.69 9.05 -5.23
N ASP A 81 -2.89 9.65 -5.11
CA ASP A 81 -4.12 8.94 -4.73
C ASP A 81 -4.83 8.34 -5.93
N ALA A 82 -4.38 7.14 -6.32
CA ALA A 82 -5.05 6.32 -7.33
C ALA A 82 -5.60 5.04 -6.68
N THR A 83 -6.63 4.44 -7.28
CA THR A 83 -7.08 3.11 -6.85
C THR A 83 -6.11 2.03 -7.33
N LEU A 84 -6.09 0.86 -6.68
CA LEU A 84 -5.28 -0.28 -7.16
C LEU A 84 -5.69 -0.72 -8.56
N GLN A 85 -7.01 -0.76 -8.83
CA GLN A 85 -7.52 -1.17 -10.12
C GLN A 85 -7.12 -0.20 -11.23
N TYR A 86 -7.23 1.10 -10.98
CA TYR A 86 -6.80 2.12 -11.93
C TYR A 86 -5.28 2.08 -12.13
N THR A 87 -4.51 1.85 -11.06
CA THR A 87 -3.05 1.68 -11.16
C THR A 87 -2.66 0.45 -11.96
N GLU A 88 -3.40 -0.66 -11.84
CA GLU A 88 -3.20 -1.87 -12.63
C GLU A 88 -3.54 -1.63 -14.12
N GLU A 89 -4.68 -1.00 -14.40
CA GLU A 89 -5.15 -0.71 -15.76
C GLU A 89 -4.20 0.22 -16.52
N TYR A 90 -3.66 1.24 -15.83
CA TYR A 90 -2.75 2.23 -16.39
C TYR A 90 -1.30 2.04 -15.91
N LEU A 91 -0.90 0.81 -15.59
CA LEU A 91 0.41 0.51 -15.01
C LEU A 91 1.56 0.94 -15.94
N ASP A 92 1.37 0.86 -17.25
CA ASP A 92 2.37 1.30 -18.24
C ASP A 92 2.64 2.82 -18.16
N GLU A 93 1.62 3.61 -17.84
CA GLU A 93 1.70 5.07 -17.68
C GLU A 93 2.20 5.51 -16.29
N ALA A 94 2.10 4.61 -15.30
CA ALA A 94 2.57 4.87 -13.95
C ALA A 94 4.09 5.18 -13.94
N CYS A 95 4.56 5.93 -12.93
CA CYS A 95 5.89 6.54 -12.87
C CYS A 95 6.13 7.74 -13.82
N GLY A 96 5.22 7.99 -14.76
CA GLY A 96 5.14 9.21 -15.55
C GLY A 96 4.20 10.25 -14.92
N PRO A 97 3.46 11.04 -15.72
CA PRO A 97 2.50 12.03 -15.21
C PRO A 97 1.39 11.44 -14.32
N PHE A 98 0.98 10.19 -14.57
CA PHE A 98 -0.08 9.51 -13.82
C PHE A 98 0.32 9.22 -12.36
N LEU A 99 1.57 8.81 -12.10
CA LEU A 99 2.10 8.63 -10.74
C LEU A 99 3.55 9.13 -10.69
N PRO A 100 3.79 10.45 -10.58
CA PRO A 100 5.12 11.01 -10.67
C PRO A 100 6.09 10.39 -9.67
N GLY A 101 7.23 9.91 -10.17
CA GLY A 101 8.23 9.21 -9.34
C GLY A 101 7.77 7.85 -8.81
N CYS A 102 6.73 7.25 -9.40
CA CYS A 102 6.10 6.02 -8.94
C CYS A 102 5.45 6.13 -7.55
N PHE A 103 5.20 7.35 -7.06
CA PHE A 103 4.70 7.55 -5.70
C PHE A 103 3.20 7.26 -5.62
N PHE A 104 2.81 6.35 -4.73
CA PHE A 104 1.46 5.84 -4.58
C PHE A 104 1.02 5.98 -3.11
N CYS A 105 -0.09 6.66 -2.88
CA CYS A 105 -0.64 6.95 -1.56
C CYS A 105 -2.16 6.75 -1.57
N PRO A 106 -2.68 5.52 -1.50
CA PRO A 106 -4.12 5.30 -1.48
C PRO A 106 -4.74 5.84 -0.19
N TRP A 107 -5.52 6.92 -0.27
CA TRP A 107 -6.08 7.62 0.90
C TRP A 107 -7.12 6.80 1.65
N THR A 108 -7.76 5.84 0.99
CA THR A 108 -8.73 4.96 1.65
C THR A 108 -8.12 3.65 2.12
N SER A 109 -6.78 3.57 2.17
CA SER A 109 -6.07 2.37 2.63
C SER A 109 -6.16 2.19 4.13
N VAL A 110 -6.39 0.96 4.57
CA VAL A 110 -6.36 0.55 5.97
C VAL A 110 -5.65 -0.79 6.07
N LEU A 111 -4.91 -0.98 7.17
CA LEU A 111 -4.31 -2.28 7.47
C LEU A 111 -5.40 -3.20 7.99
N THR A 112 -5.48 -4.41 7.43
CA THR A 112 -6.52 -5.37 7.84
C THR A 112 -5.95 -6.56 8.58
N ARG A 113 -4.76 -7.04 8.21
CA ARG A 113 -4.08 -8.15 8.91
C ARG A 113 -2.62 -8.30 8.52
N GLU A 114 -1.85 -8.92 9.39
CA GLU A 114 -0.52 -9.46 9.11
C GLU A 114 -0.65 -10.90 8.57
N VAL A 115 0.19 -11.27 7.61
CA VAL A 115 0.31 -12.65 7.12
C VAL A 115 1.75 -13.11 7.19
N LYS A 116 1.91 -14.41 7.46
CA LYS A 116 3.20 -15.07 7.38
C LYS A 116 3.44 -15.45 5.92
N PRO A 117 4.67 -15.26 5.40
CA PRO A 117 5.05 -15.77 4.09
C PRO A 117 4.93 -17.30 4.02
#